data_AF-A0A536UIG2-F1
#
_entry.id   AF-A0A536UIG2-F1
#
_cell.length_a   1.000
_cell.length_b   1.000
_cell.length_c   1.000
_cell.angle_alpha   90.00
_cell.angle_beta   90.00
_cell.angle_gamma   90.00
#
_symmetry.space_group_name_H-M   'P 1'
#
loop_
_entity.id
_entity.type
_entity.pdbx_description
1 polymer ?
#
loop_
_entity_poly.entity_id
_entity_poly.type
_entity_poly.pdbx_seq_one_letter_code
_entity_poly.pdbx_strand_id
1 'polypeptide(L)'
;SITRAAAMDLPPAASEAQALAELKTIAQKNKLLKSFIGQGYHGTFTPGVILRNVLENPAWYTAYTPYQAEISQGRMEALVNFQTMVCDLTGLAIA
;
A
#
# COMPACT_ATOMS: atom_id res chain seq x y z
N SER A 1 19.90 -10.04 -32.77
CA SER A 1 19.72 -8.74 -32.11
C SER A 1 18.83 -8.94 -30.88
N ILE A 2 19.13 -8.31 -29.74
CA ILE A 2 18.30 -8.38 -28.52
C ILE A 2 17.25 -7.26 -28.45
N THR A 3 17.22 -6.38 -29.45
CA THR A 3 16.24 -5.30 -29.55
C THR A 3 14.90 -5.85 -30.04
N ARG A 4 13.79 -5.31 -29.52
CA ARG A 4 12.45 -5.61 -30.06
C ARG A 4 12.39 -5.18 -31.53
N ALA A 5 11.81 -6.05 -32.36
CA ALA A 5 11.59 -5.78 -33.78
C ALA A 5 10.38 -4.87 -34.05
N ALA A 6 9.41 -4.82 -33.12
CA ALA A 6 8.21 -4.00 -33.22
C ALA A 6 7.88 -3.33 -31.87
N ALA A 7 7.17 -2.21 -31.94
CA ALA A 7 6.68 -1.46 -30.80
C ALA A 7 5.80 -2.32 -29.87
N MET A 8 5.55 -1.82 -28.66
CA MET A 8 4.56 -2.44 -27.76
C MET A 8 3.16 -2.17 -28.30
N ASP A 9 2.36 -3.24 -28.40
CA ASP A 9 0.94 -3.14 -28.74
C ASP A 9 0.17 -2.72 -27.48
N LEU A 10 -0.01 -1.42 -27.32
CA LEU A 10 -0.65 -0.79 -26.17
C LEU A 10 -1.72 0.19 -26.66
N PRO A 11 -2.78 0.43 -25.85
CA PRO A 11 -3.71 1.51 -26.12
C PRO A 11 -3.00 2.87 -26.22
N PRO A 12 -3.59 3.85 -26.92
CA PRO A 12 -3.09 5.22 -26.90
C PRO A 12 -2.97 5.75 -25.46
N ALA A 13 -1.96 6.58 -25.20
CA ALA A 13 -1.77 7.19 -23.89
C ALA A 13 -2.97 8.06 -23.51
N ALA A 14 -3.53 7.80 -22.33
CA ALA A 14 -4.58 8.62 -21.74
C ALA A 14 -3.99 9.79 -20.95
N SER A 15 -4.71 10.90 -20.84
CA SER A 15 -4.40 11.93 -19.84
C SER A 15 -4.70 11.42 -18.43
N GLU A 16 -4.15 12.08 -17.41
CA GLU A 16 -4.39 11.74 -16.00
C GLU A 16 -5.90 11.70 -15.67
N ALA A 17 -6.65 12.71 -16.10
CA ALA A 17 -8.08 12.79 -15.87
C ALA A 17 -8.86 11.67 -16.58
N GLN A 18 -8.45 11.31 -17.80
CA GLN A 18 -9.05 10.21 -18.55
C GLN A 18 -8.78 8.86 -17.87
N ALA A 19 -7.54 8.62 -17.45
CA ALA A 19 -7.16 7.39 -16.77
C ALA A 19 -7.92 7.22 -15.44
N LEU A 20 -8.05 8.27 -14.64
CA LEU A 20 -8.82 8.23 -13.40
C LEU A 20 -10.32 7.97 -13.65
N ALA A 21 -10.91 8.58 -14.68
CA ALA A 21 -12.31 8.35 -15.03
C ALA A 21 -12.57 6.92 -15.52
N GLU A 22 -11.66 6.38 -16.33
CA GLU A 22 -11.72 5.00 -16.80
C GLU A 22 -11.62 4.01 -15.63
N LEU A 23 -10.59 4.16 -14.78
CA LEU A 23 -10.40 3.32 -13.59
C LEU A 23 -11.61 3.38 -12.66
N LYS A 24 -12.20 4.57 -12.46
CA LYS A 24 -13.42 4.74 -11.66
C LYS A 24 -14.60 3.97 -12.26
N THR A 25 -14.77 3.99 -13.57
CA THR A 25 -15.83 3.25 -14.28
C THR A 25 -15.68 1.74 -14.10
N ILE A 26 -14.44 1.23 -14.14
CA ILE A 26 -14.16 -0.18 -13.88
C ILE A 26 -14.44 -0.52 -12.41
N ALA A 27 -13.94 0.29 -11.47
CA ALA A 27 -14.11 0.07 -10.04
C ALA A 27 -15.59 0.06 -9.61
N GLN A 28 -16.46 0.83 -10.28
CA GLN A 28 -17.91 0.86 -10.05
C GLN A 28 -18.62 -0.47 -10.35
N LYS A 29 -17.99 -1.39 -11.10
CA LYS A 29 -18.53 -2.73 -11.34
C LYS A 29 -18.43 -3.63 -10.11
N ASN A 30 -17.58 -3.28 -9.14
CA ASN A 30 -17.42 -4.04 -7.90
C ASN A 30 -18.64 -3.87 -6.99
N LYS A 31 -19.07 -4.96 -6.34
CA LYS A 31 -20.13 -4.95 -5.33
C LYS A 31 -19.51 -4.97 -3.94
N LEU A 32 -19.55 -3.84 -3.24
CA LEU A 32 -19.09 -3.76 -1.87
C LEU A 32 -20.17 -4.37 -0.94
N LEU A 33 -19.86 -5.52 -0.36
CA LEU A 33 -20.74 -6.22 0.57
C LEU A 33 -20.16 -6.22 1.99
N LYS A 34 -21.01 -6.42 2.99
CA LYS A 34 -20.56 -6.78 4.34
C LYS A 34 -20.14 -8.25 4.33
N SER A 35 -18.85 -8.49 4.10
CA SER A 35 -18.30 -9.84 4.02
C SER A 35 -18.00 -10.39 5.42
N PHE A 36 -18.66 -11.49 5.78
CA PHE A 36 -18.40 -12.27 6.99
C PHE A 36 -17.81 -13.66 6.68
N ILE A 37 -17.15 -13.80 5.53
CA ILE A 37 -16.56 -15.06 5.05
C ILE A 37 -15.41 -15.52 5.97
N GLY A 38 -14.66 -14.59 6.57
CA GLY A 38 -13.51 -14.89 7.41
C GLY A 38 -12.32 -15.39 6.59
N GLN A 39 -11.75 -16.54 6.97
CA GLN A 39 -10.57 -17.14 6.34
C GLN A 39 -9.31 -16.25 6.35
N GLY A 40 -9.08 -15.53 7.45
CA GLY A 40 -7.89 -14.69 7.64
C GLY A 40 -8.04 -13.24 7.19
N TYR A 41 -9.16 -12.88 6.54
CA TYR A 41 -9.49 -11.48 6.22
C TYR A 41 -10.74 -11.04 6.96
N HIS A 42 -10.61 -9.95 7.71
CA HIS A 42 -11.68 -9.37 8.50
C HIS A 42 -11.75 -7.87 8.21
N GLY A 43 -12.97 -7.35 7.97
CA GLY A 43 -13.17 -5.92 7.79
C GLY A 43 -12.72 -5.15 9.03
N THR A 44 -11.99 -4.07 8.83
CA THR A 44 -11.50 -3.19 9.91
C THR A 44 -11.74 -1.73 9.55
N PHE A 45 -11.89 -0.90 10.58
CA PHE A 45 -11.94 0.55 10.41
C PHE A 45 -10.52 1.10 10.41
N THR A 46 -10.05 1.65 9.28
CA THR A 46 -8.77 2.37 9.22
C THR A 46 -9.00 3.80 9.71
N PRO A 47 -8.35 4.24 10.80
CA PRO A 47 -8.52 5.61 11.29
C PRO A 47 -8.13 6.64 10.24
N GLY A 48 -9.00 7.63 10.02
CA GLY A 48 -8.80 8.64 8.96
C GLY A 48 -7.47 9.40 9.06
N VAL A 49 -6.98 9.62 10.27
CA VAL A 49 -5.67 10.26 10.52
C VAL A 49 -4.50 9.41 9.99
N ILE A 50 -4.59 8.08 10.07
CA ILE A 50 -3.56 7.17 9.55
C ILE A 50 -3.67 7.09 8.02
N LEU A 51 -4.89 6.94 7.49
CA LEU A 51 -5.12 6.93 6.04
C LEU A 51 -4.53 8.18 5.38
N ARG A 52 -4.87 9.37 5.89
CA ARG A 52 -4.48 10.66 5.30
C ARG A 52 -2.99 10.97 5.45
N ASN A 53 -2.43 10.75 6.64
CA ASN A 53 -1.09 11.27 6.97
C ASN A 53 0.04 10.23 6.82
N VAL A 54 -0.30 8.95 6.68
CA VAL A 54 0.67 7.87 6.47
C VAL A 54 0.46 7.23 5.10
N LEU A 55 -0.70 6.63 4.83
CA LEU A 55 -0.90 5.84 3.60
C LEU A 55 -0.96 6.72 2.34
N GLU A 56 -1.63 7.87 2.39
CA GLU A 56 -1.74 8.81 1.26
C GLU A 56 -0.57 9.81 1.18
N ASN A 57 0.38 9.76 2.14
CA ASN A 57 1.47 10.73 2.22
C ASN A 57 2.76 10.21 1.55
N PRO A 58 3.25 10.86 0.47
CA PRO A 58 4.45 10.42 -0.24
C PRO A 58 5.70 10.37 0.63
N ALA A 59 5.78 11.16 1.71
CA ALA A 59 6.91 11.10 2.64
C ALA A 59 7.05 9.73 3.33
N TRP A 60 5.97 8.95 3.41
CA TRP A 60 5.95 7.62 4.03
C TRP A 60 6.11 6.46 3.04
N TYR A 61 5.60 6.57 1.80
CA TYR A 61 5.60 5.45 0.85
C TYR A 61 6.62 5.54 -0.29
N THR A 62 7.31 6.67 -0.46
CA THR A 62 8.33 6.81 -1.53
C THR A 62 9.72 6.34 -1.13
N ALA A 63 10.06 6.42 0.17
CA ALA A 63 11.31 5.89 0.68
C ALA A 63 11.31 4.36 0.65
N TYR A 64 12.48 3.75 0.36
CA TYR A 64 12.65 2.30 0.33
C TYR A 64 13.19 1.77 1.67
N THR A 65 13.72 0.54 1.64
CA THR A 65 14.37 -0.12 2.78
C THR A 65 15.34 0.83 3.50
N PRO A 66 15.30 0.91 4.84
CA PRO A 66 16.14 1.82 5.62
C PRO A 66 17.60 1.37 5.72
N TYR A 67 18.30 1.30 4.58
CA TYR A 67 19.73 0.98 4.55
C TYR A 67 20.59 2.06 5.22
N GLN A 68 20.23 3.35 5.06
CA GLN A 68 20.87 4.46 5.78
C GLN A 68 20.07 4.80 7.04
N ALA A 69 20.50 4.29 8.18
CA ALA A 69 19.77 4.40 9.45
C ALA A 69 19.59 5.86 9.91
N GLU A 70 20.59 6.71 9.72
CA GLU A 70 20.66 8.08 10.24
C GLU A 70 19.54 8.98 9.70
N ILE A 71 19.14 8.75 8.44
CA ILE A 71 18.07 9.50 7.76
C ILE A 71 16.75 8.72 7.70
N SER A 72 16.65 7.63 8.46
CA SER A 72 15.53 6.68 8.39
C SER A 72 14.85 6.40 9.72
N GLN A 73 15.24 7.11 10.78
CA GLN A 73 14.82 6.85 12.16
C GLN A 73 13.29 6.77 12.32
N GLY A 74 12.51 7.67 11.72
CA GLY A 74 11.05 7.69 11.90
C GLY A 74 10.33 6.40 11.47
N ARG A 75 10.71 5.80 10.33
CA ARG A 75 10.11 4.53 9.89
C ARG A 75 10.68 3.32 10.63
N MET A 76 11.94 3.37 11.05
CA MET A 76 12.52 2.31 11.89
C MET A 76 11.87 2.26 13.27
N GLU A 77 11.60 3.42 13.87
CA GLU A 77 10.84 3.51 15.12
C GLU A 77 9.43 2.92 14.96
N ALA A 78 8.72 3.24 13.87
CA ALA A 78 7.41 2.64 13.58
C ALA A 78 7.48 1.11 13.42
N LEU A 79 8.55 0.57 12.81
CA LEU A 79 8.78 -0.87 12.70
C LEU A 79 9.09 -1.51 14.06
N VAL A 80 9.88 -0.86 14.92
CA VAL A 80 10.13 -1.32 16.29
C VAL A 80 8.82 -1.33 17.09
N ASN A 81 7.98 -0.30 16.96
CA ASN A 81 6.65 -0.29 17.59
C ASN A 81 5.78 -1.46 17.12
N PHE A 82 5.87 -1.83 15.83
CA PHE A 82 5.20 -3.00 15.30
C PHE A 82 5.75 -4.31 15.91
N GLN A 83 7.08 -4.46 16.02
CA GLN A 83 7.70 -5.63 16.66
C GLN A 83 7.27 -5.76 18.13
N THR A 84 7.33 -4.66 18.90
CA THR A 84 6.89 -4.63 20.29
C THR A 84 5.42 -5.04 20.41
N MET A 85 4.54 -4.49 19.58
CA MET A 85 3.11 -4.85 19.56
C MET A 85 2.89 -6.34 19.28
N VAL A 86 3.64 -6.93 18.35
CA VAL A 86 3.57 -8.38 18.06
C VAL A 86 4.09 -9.20 19.26
N CYS A 87 5.23 -8.83 19.85
CA CYS A 87 5.77 -9.51 21.04
C CYS A 87 4.77 -9.46 22.21
N ASP A 88 4.19 -8.29 22.50
CA ASP A 88 3.24 -8.09 23.58
C ASP A 88 1.96 -8.92 23.39
N LEU A 89 1.44 -9.00 22.16
CA LEU A 89 0.23 -9.78 21.86
C LEU A 89 0.47 -11.30 21.81
N THR A 90 1.66 -11.74 21.40
CA THR A 90 1.97 -13.17 21.23
C THR A 90 2.67 -13.81 22.43
N GLY A 91 3.29 -12.99 23.28
CA GLY A 91 4.14 -13.45 24.39
C GLY A 91 5.50 -14.01 23.95
N LEU A 92 5.89 -13.81 22.69
CA LEU A 92 7.19 -14.25 22.17
C LEU A 92 8.27 -13.18 22.43
N ALA A 93 9.51 -13.62 22.55
CA ALA A 93 10.64 -12.73 22.90
C ALA A 93 11.12 -11.83 21.76
N ILE A 94 10.82 -12.16 20.51
CA ILE A 94 11.26 -11.41 19.33
C ILE A 94 10.28 -11.59 18.16
N ALA A 95 10.15 -10.55 17.33
CA ALA A 95 9.34 -10.51 16.12
C ALA A 95 10.06 -9.72 15.01
#